data_AF-A0AAQ3QFL2-F1
#
_entry.id   AF-A0AAQ3QFL2-F1
#
_cell.length_a   1.000
_cell.length_b   1.000
_cell.length_c   1.000
_cell.angle_alpha   90.00
_cell.angle_beta   90.00
_cell.angle_gamma   90.00
#
_symmetry.space_group_name_H-M   'P 1'
#
loop_
_entity.id
_entity.type
_entity.pdbx_description
1 polymer ?
#
loop_
_entity_poly.entity_id
_entity_poly.type
_entity_poly.pdbx_seq_one_letter_code
_entity_poly.pdbx_strand_id
1 'polypeptide(L)'
;MCSNLEAISHAPFVEIKSLKCTKPKELIYRIAITPPIRSSGSGDNEIYSPRKGDILMLLHSRPSDDSDLIQDQQSHRLCEVFKDEFVVLPPYNYVIMASGEINISKDTRKGRANSRLLANFLMSTINYNRIFKALSIGLARGGNLGVIQKVLRPDSMTNAILNCISARQCRHKKSINLIWGPPGTRKTKTITGLVWLLDQLGCRTLICAPTNAAVREVVSRLLKLLKEFSAISPCRMGDVVLLGNEKRLKVTDDLQDVFLDYRAKKLVECFALLTGWKHCLSSVLEFFIDGVSIYKQDLHYKKILREEKGRDWANKAEDADIDEESFVSFAKREFSSLVKKFTTCFGTLHRHLPRDAFSDDNCKKIYNLIDSLECFKNLLSKEEGFSNLEEIFESPYQDAMSLAETTSFEQCNSSTEFNLRHTRAYCCQMLKMLEKSLNITSLSGKS
;
A
#
# COMPACT_ATOMS: atom_id res chain seq x y z
N MET A 1 14.85 -1.57 -30.77
CA MET A 1 16.11 -2.34 -30.69
C MET A 1 17.23 -1.59 -31.40
N CYS A 2 17.12 -1.29 -32.70
CA CYS A 2 18.16 -0.54 -33.44
C CYS A 2 18.56 0.78 -32.77
N SER A 3 17.60 1.64 -32.40
CA SER A 3 17.90 2.89 -31.69
C SER A 3 18.62 2.72 -30.34
N ASN A 4 18.51 1.55 -29.70
CA ASN A 4 19.23 1.27 -28.45
C ASN A 4 20.62 0.67 -28.72
N LEU A 5 20.84 0.07 -29.90
CA LEU A 5 22.16 -0.37 -30.36
C LEU A 5 23.02 0.84 -30.74
N GLU A 6 22.43 1.83 -31.42
CA GLU A 6 23.10 3.11 -31.73
C GLU A 6 23.55 3.84 -30.44
N ALA A 7 22.82 3.66 -29.34
CA ALA A 7 23.13 4.29 -28.04
C ALA A 7 23.83 3.35 -27.04
N ILE A 8 24.42 2.24 -27.50
CA ILE A 8 24.96 1.18 -26.63
C ILE A 8 26.12 1.64 -25.73
N SER A 9 26.89 2.65 -26.15
CA SER A 9 28.01 3.22 -25.39
C SER A 9 27.57 3.87 -24.07
N HIS A 10 26.34 4.39 -24.06
CA HIS A 10 25.67 4.97 -22.89
C HIS A 10 24.81 3.97 -22.12
N ALA A 11 24.64 2.75 -22.62
CA ALA A 11 23.81 1.75 -21.98
C ALA A 11 24.40 1.31 -20.63
N PRO A 12 23.56 1.12 -19.60
CA PRO A 12 24.03 0.57 -18.35
C PRO A 12 24.45 -0.90 -18.54
N PHE A 13 25.45 -1.33 -17.79
CA PHE A 13 25.99 -2.69 -17.89
C PHE A 13 26.35 -3.25 -16.53
N VAL A 14 26.47 -4.57 -16.45
CA VAL A 14 26.97 -5.30 -15.29
C VAL A 14 28.05 -6.28 -15.71
N GLU A 15 29.04 -6.50 -14.84
CA GLU A 15 30.10 -7.48 -15.07
C GLU A 15 29.67 -8.86 -14.57
N ILE A 16 29.77 -9.87 -15.42
CA ILE A 16 29.45 -11.26 -15.09
C ILE A 16 30.70 -11.90 -14.46
N LYS A 17 30.58 -12.29 -13.19
CA LYS A 17 31.61 -13.03 -12.44
C LYS A 17 31.62 -14.51 -12.78
N SER A 18 30.45 -15.10 -13.02
CA SER A 18 30.34 -16.51 -13.37
C SER A 18 29.15 -16.74 -14.29
N LEU A 19 29.33 -17.66 -15.24
CA LEU A 19 28.31 -18.11 -16.18
C LEU A 19 28.31 -19.64 -16.16
N LYS A 20 27.15 -20.24 -15.88
CA LYS A 20 26.98 -21.70 -15.87
C LYS A 20 25.77 -22.09 -16.70
N CYS A 21 25.97 -22.92 -17.73
CA CYS A 21 24.86 -23.50 -18.47
C CYS A 21 24.08 -24.46 -17.55
N THR A 22 22.77 -24.25 -17.42
CA THR A 22 21.89 -25.09 -16.60
C THR A 22 21.07 -26.03 -17.46
N LYS A 23 20.64 -25.58 -18.64
CA LYS A 23 19.94 -26.39 -19.62
C LYS A 23 20.45 -26.09 -21.04
N PRO A 24 21.33 -26.94 -21.59
CA PRO A 24 21.95 -26.70 -22.90
C PRO A 24 20.92 -26.62 -24.04
N LYS A 25 19.95 -27.55 -24.08
CA LYS A 25 18.92 -27.60 -25.14
C LYS A 25 18.01 -26.37 -25.19
N GLU A 26 17.77 -25.75 -24.03
CA GLU A 26 16.93 -24.56 -23.91
C GLU A 26 17.77 -23.27 -23.91
N LEU A 27 19.10 -23.37 -24.07
CA LEU A 27 20.05 -22.25 -24.00
C LEU A 27 19.87 -21.41 -22.72
N ILE A 28 19.63 -22.08 -21.59
CA ILE A 28 19.45 -21.42 -20.28
C ILE A 28 20.74 -21.47 -19.48
N TYR A 29 21.12 -20.31 -18.96
CA TYR A 29 22.32 -20.10 -18.17
C TYR A 29 21.98 -19.42 -16.85
N ARG A 30 22.76 -19.72 -15.83
CA ARG A 30 22.80 -18.98 -14.57
C ARG A 30 24.02 -18.07 -14.60
N ILE A 31 23.79 -16.79 -14.33
CA ILE A 31 24.85 -15.80 -14.17
C ILE A 31 24.93 -15.32 -12.72
N ALA A 32 26.13 -15.00 -12.26
CA ALA A 32 26.36 -14.19 -11.07
C ALA A 32 27.08 -12.91 -11.48
N ILE A 33 26.58 -11.76 -11.06
CA ILE A 33 27.15 -10.45 -11.42
C ILE A 33 27.97 -9.88 -10.26
N THR A 34 28.88 -8.96 -10.58
CA THR A 34 29.63 -8.22 -9.57
C THR A 34 28.70 -7.32 -8.76
N PRO A 35 28.69 -7.40 -7.42
CA PRO A 35 27.93 -6.49 -6.59
C PRO A 35 28.38 -5.04 -6.82
N PRO A 36 27.44 -4.09 -6.80
CA PRO A 36 27.79 -2.68 -6.91
C PRO A 36 28.74 -2.22 -5.79
N ILE A 37 29.85 -1.57 -6.16
CA ILE A 37 30.70 -0.86 -5.20
C ILE A 37 30.07 0.51 -4.98
N ARG A 38 29.52 0.76 -3.78
CA ARG A 38 29.10 2.12 -3.39
C ARG A 38 30.35 2.92 -3.02
N SER A 39 30.88 3.73 -3.94
CA SER A 39 31.84 4.77 -3.58
C SER A 39 31.09 5.91 -2.90
N SER A 40 31.44 6.18 -1.65
CA SER A 40 31.02 7.37 -0.90
C SER A 40 31.56 8.62 -1.61
N GLY A 41 30.77 9.26 -2.49
CA GLY A 41 31.20 10.53 -3.07
C GLY A 41 30.54 11.05 -4.35
N SER A 42 29.60 10.36 -4.99
CA SER A 42 28.95 10.90 -6.20
C SER A 42 27.46 10.58 -6.22
N GLY A 43 26.64 11.63 -6.36
CA GLY A 43 25.18 11.57 -6.30
C GLY A 43 24.56 10.55 -7.26
N ASP A 44 23.53 9.89 -6.74
CA ASP A 44 22.31 9.35 -7.38
C ASP A 44 22.36 8.76 -8.81
N ASN A 45 23.50 8.23 -9.27
CA ASN A 45 23.51 7.33 -10.41
C ASN A 45 23.00 5.96 -9.95
N GLU A 46 21.71 5.69 -10.18
CA GLU A 46 21.09 4.39 -9.91
C GLU A 46 21.93 3.27 -10.54
N ILE A 47 22.52 2.42 -9.69
CA ILE A 47 23.29 1.28 -10.17
C ILE A 47 22.33 0.29 -10.81
N TYR A 48 22.53 0.02 -12.10
CA TYR A 48 21.71 -0.89 -12.86
C TYR A 48 21.75 -2.31 -12.28
N SER A 49 20.57 -2.90 -12.16
CA SER A 49 20.36 -4.30 -11.80
C SER A 49 19.46 -4.93 -12.87
N PRO A 50 19.86 -6.06 -13.47
CA PRO A 50 19.04 -6.76 -14.45
C PRO A 50 17.68 -7.15 -13.87
N ARG A 51 16.62 -7.04 -14.69
CA ARG A 51 15.25 -7.41 -14.29
C ARG A 51 14.65 -8.41 -15.26
N LYS A 52 13.67 -9.18 -14.78
CA LYS A 52 12.91 -10.09 -15.66
C LYS A 52 12.37 -9.38 -16.90
N GLY A 53 12.66 -9.94 -18.07
CA GLY A 53 12.30 -9.41 -19.38
C GLY A 53 13.29 -8.40 -19.96
N ASP A 54 14.40 -8.10 -19.28
CA ASP A 54 15.47 -7.31 -19.87
C ASP A 54 16.21 -8.14 -20.94
N ILE A 55 16.39 -7.56 -22.12
CA ILE A 55 17.30 -8.05 -23.16
C ILE A 55 18.66 -7.40 -22.90
N LEU A 56 19.66 -8.25 -22.75
CA LEU A 56 21.06 -7.91 -22.53
C LEU A 56 21.89 -8.33 -23.73
N MET A 57 22.91 -7.54 -24.05
CA MET A 57 23.95 -7.90 -25.02
C MET A 57 25.22 -8.28 -24.26
N LEU A 58 25.76 -9.46 -24.57
CA LEU A 58 26.99 -9.94 -23.97
C LEU A 58 28.19 -9.44 -24.79
N LEU A 59 29.09 -8.70 -24.13
CA LEU A 59 30.26 -8.07 -24.73
C LEU A 59 31.52 -8.36 -23.90
N HIS A 60 32.68 -8.42 -24.54
CA HIS A 60 33.97 -8.61 -23.83
C HIS A 60 34.59 -7.29 -23.34
N SER A 61 34.20 -6.18 -23.95
CA SER A 61 34.64 -4.82 -23.62
C SER A 61 33.46 -3.88 -23.65
N ARG A 62 33.61 -2.71 -23.01
CA ARG A 62 32.61 -1.66 -23.11
C ARG A 62 32.75 -0.98 -24.48
N PRO A 63 31.71 -0.95 -25.32
CA PRO A 63 31.78 -0.28 -26.60
C PRO A 63 31.88 1.23 -26.37
N SER A 64 32.81 1.87 -27.07
CA SER A 64 32.94 3.32 -27.14
C SER A 64 31.92 3.90 -28.12
N ASP A 65 31.64 3.18 -29.20
CA ASP A 65 30.67 3.54 -30.24
C ASP A 65 29.95 2.31 -30.79
N ASP A 66 28.84 2.50 -31.51
CA ASP A 66 28.10 1.38 -32.13
C ASP A 66 28.92 0.71 -33.26
N SER A 67 29.81 1.46 -33.90
CA SER A 67 30.82 0.99 -34.86
C SER A 67 31.66 -0.19 -34.32
N ASP A 68 31.95 -0.21 -33.01
CA ASP A 68 32.73 -1.27 -32.36
C ASP A 68 32.03 -2.64 -32.46
N LEU A 69 30.70 -2.64 -32.50
CA LEU A 69 29.91 -3.86 -32.63
C LEU A 69 30.06 -4.50 -34.01
N ILE A 70 30.33 -3.68 -35.04
CA ILE A 70 30.47 -4.10 -36.43
C ILE A 70 31.91 -4.52 -36.74
N GLN A 71 32.89 -3.85 -36.14
CA GLN A 71 34.32 -4.10 -36.39
C GLN A 71 34.84 -5.39 -35.74
N ASP A 72 34.26 -5.83 -34.62
CA ASP A 72 34.79 -6.95 -33.82
C ASP A 72 34.75 -8.32 -34.55
N GLN A 73 34.03 -8.47 -35.68
CA GLN A 73 33.78 -9.75 -36.40
C GLN A 73 33.29 -10.93 -35.53
N GLN A 74 33.13 -10.74 -34.21
CA GLN A 74 32.63 -11.72 -33.27
C GLN A 74 31.10 -11.69 -33.23
N SER A 75 30.51 -12.89 -33.12
CA SER A 75 29.07 -13.01 -32.93
C SER A 75 28.68 -12.62 -31.50
N HIS A 76 28.13 -11.42 -31.34
CA HIS A 76 27.56 -10.97 -30.07
C HIS A 76 26.30 -11.78 -29.72
N ARG A 77 26.10 -12.06 -28.43
CA ARG A 77 24.96 -12.85 -27.94
C ARG A 77 23.94 -11.96 -27.24
N LEU A 78 22.68 -12.11 -27.63
CA LEU A 78 21.55 -11.51 -26.93
C LEU A 78 21.03 -12.48 -25.89
N CYS A 79 20.64 -11.96 -24.73
CA CYS A 79 20.10 -12.77 -23.65
C CYS A 79 18.88 -12.09 -23.04
N GLU A 80 17.79 -12.82 -22.81
CA GLU A 80 16.66 -12.34 -22.02
C GLU A 80 16.80 -12.83 -20.57
N VAL A 81 16.62 -11.93 -19.61
CA VAL A 81 16.51 -12.30 -18.19
C VAL A 81 15.16 -12.97 -17.96
N PHE A 82 15.17 -14.29 -17.78
CA PHE A 82 13.95 -15.10 -17.73
C PHE A 82 13.33 -15.15 -16.32
N LYS A 83 14.16 -15.19 -15.28
CA LYS A 83 13.75 -15.20 -13.87
C LYS A 83 14.67 -14.32 -13.05
N ASP A 84 14.05 -13.47 -12.24
CA ASP A 84 14.71 -12.52 -11.33
C ASP A 84 14.66 -13.05 -9.89
N GLU A 85 13.51 -13.58 -9.48
CA GLU A 85 13.31 -14.27 -8.21
C GLU A 85 12.29 -15.37 -8.50
N PHE A 86 12.49 -16.60 -8.01
CA PHE A 86 11.48 -17.68 -7.81
C PHE A 86 12.12 -19.05 -7.50
N VAL A 87 13.44 -19.13 -7.34
CA VAL A 87 14.11 -20.32 -6.78
C VAL A 87 15.28 -19.86 -5.94
N VAL A 88 15.03 -19.31 -4.73
CA VAL A 88 16.04 -18.94 -3.69
C VAL A 88 17.44 -18.73 -4.27
N LEU A 89 17.58 -17.75 -5.17
CA LEU A 89 18.88 -17.47 -5.77
C LEU A 89 19.62 -16.55 -4.80
N PRO A 90 20.91 -16.76 -4.53
CA PRO A 90 21.70 -15.79 -3.78
C PRO A 90 21.61 -14.42 -4.46
N PRO A 91 21.77 -13.32 -3.71
CA PRO A 91 21.75 -11.98 -4.29
C PRO A 91 22.71 -11.87 -5.47
N TYR A 92 22.34 -11.06 -6.47
CA TYR A 92 23.11 -10.85 -7.70
C TYR A 92 23.27 -12.08 -8.61
N ASN A 93 22.40 -13.09 -8.46
CA ASN A 93 22.32 -14.23 -9.37
C ASN A 93 21.04 -14.16 -10.21
N TYR A 94 21.17 -14.42 -11.51
CA TYR A 94 20.06 -14.36 -12.46
C TYR A 94 20.05 -15.59 -13.36
N VAL A 95 18.88 -15.88 -13.91
CA VAL A 95 18.72 -16.90 -14.96
C VAL A 95 18.41 -16.19 -16.28
N ILE A 96 19.26 -16.42 -17.27
CA ILE A 96 19.14 -15.84 -18.60
C ILE A 96 18.91 -16.93 -19.64
N MET A 97 18.20 -16.58 -20.70
CA MET A 97 18.03 -17.38 -21.91
C MET A 97 18.76 -16.69 -23.04
N ALA A 98 19.72 -17.36 -23.68
CA ALA A 98 20.54 -16.79 -24.74
C ALA A 98 19.96 -17.06 -26.13
N SER A 99 20.25 -16.19 -27.09
CA SER A 99 19.89 -16.35 -28.51
C SER A 99 20.68 -17.44 -29.23
N GLY A 100 21.76 -17.93 -28.61
CA GLY A 100 22.63 -18.98 -29.13
C GLY A 100 23.61 -19.47 -28.06
N GLU A 101 24.42 -20.46 -28.39
CA GLU A 101 25.44 -20.98 -27.47
C GLU A 101 26.48 -19.90 -27.11
N ILE A 102 26.78 -19.78 -25.82
CA ILE A 102 27.78 -18.85 -25.30
C ILE A 102 29.10 -19.62 -25.14
N ASN A 103 30.02 -19.40 -26.07
CA ASN A 103 31.35 -19.99 -26.03
C ASN A 103 32.21 -19.23 -25.02
N ILE A 104 32.38 -19.79 -23.82
CA ILE A 104 33.41 -19.33 -22.90
C ILE A 104 34.72 -19.97 -23.34
N SER A 105 35.65 -19.18 -23.89
CA SER A 105 36.99 -19.70 -24.19
C SER A 105 37.65 -20.15 -22.89
N LYS A 106 37.81 -21.47 -22.74
CA LYS A 106 38.67 -22.05 -21.71
C LYS A 106 40.10 -21.89 -22.18
N ASP A 107 40.73 -20.74 -21.89
CA ASP A 107 42.14 -20.56 -22.23
C ASP A 107 42.99 -21.34 -21.21
N THR A 108 43.23 -22.62 -21.48
CA THR A 108 43.88 -23.58 -20.59
C THR A 108 45.40 -23.42 -20.46
N ARG A 109 46.00 -22.30 -20.86
CA ARG A 109 47.47 -22.12 -20.83
C ARG A 109 48.00 -21.17 -19.76
N LYS A 110 47.14 -20.44 -19.05
CA LYS A 110 47.47 -19.71 -17.82
C LYS A 110 46.26 -19.80 -16.90
N GLY A 111 46.41 -20.21 -15.65
CA GLY A 111 45.32 -20.47 -14.67
C GLY A 111 44.44 -19.26 -14.27
N ARG A 112 44.12 -18.35 -15.19
CA ARG A 112 43.10 -17.31 -15.08
C ARG A 112 42.07 -17.50 -16.19
N ALA A 113 41.04 -18.29 -15.92
CA ALA A 113 39.82 -18.24 -16.72
C ALA A 113 39.03 -16.99 -16.33
N ASN A 114 39.24 -15.87 -17.01
CA ASN A 114 38.38 -14.69 -16.88
C ASN A 114 38.50 -13.82 -18.13
N SER A 115 37.92 -14.26 -19.25
CA SER A 115 37.48 -13.30 -20.28
C SER A 115 36.39 -12.45 -19.63
N ARG A 116 36.70 -11.19 -19.33
CA ARG A 116 35.78 -10.26 -18.70
C ARG A 116 34.52 -10.14 -19.55
N LEU A 117 33.40 -10.66 -19.09
CA LEU A 117 32.14 -10.64 -19.82
C LEU A 117 31.21 -9.61 -19.20
N LEU A 118 30.75 -8.67 -20.01
CA LEU A 118 29.84 -7.61 -19.65
C LEU A 118 28.45 -7.95 -20.22
N ALA A 119 27.41 -7.64 -19.45
CA ALA A 119 26.03 -7.67 -19.91
C ALA A 119 25.48 -6.26 -19.98
N ASN A 120 25.30 -5.75 -21.20
CA ASN A 120 24.83 -4.40 -21.48
C ASN A 120 23.33 -4.42 -21.72
N PHE A 121 22.60 -3.56 -21.02
CA PHE A 121 21.15 -3.47 -21.18
C PHE A 121 20.77 -2.87 -22.53
N LEU A 122 19.96 -3.58 -23.31
CA LEU A 122 19.42 -3.07 -24.56
C LEU A 122 18.01 -2.54 -24.38
N MET A 123 17.08 -3.38 -23.94
CA MET A 123 15.66 -3.01 -23.84
C MET A 123 14.89 -3.96 -22.95
N SER A 124 13.72 -3.54 -22.47
CA SER A 124 12.80 -4.40 -21.73
C SER A 124 11.68 -4.93 -22.66
N THR A 125 11.44 -6.24 -22.64
CA THR A 125 10.37 -6.91 -23.41
C THR A 125 9.00 -6.75 -22.79
N ILE A 126 8.87 -6.21 -21.57
CA ILE A 126 7.62 -6.16 -20.81
C ILE A 126 6.46 -5.55 -21.62
N ASN A 127 6.69 -4.40 -22.27
CA ASN A 127 5.65 -3.72 -23.04
C ASN A 127 5.25 -4.51 -24.30
N TYR A 128 6.23 -5.06 -25.02
CA TYR A 128 6.02 -5.83 -26.24
C TYR A 128 5.30 -7.14 -25.93
N ASN A 129 5.69 -7.84 -24.88
CA ASN A 129 5.03 -9.06 -24.41
C ASN A 129 3.57 -8.79 -24.02
N ARG A 130 3.27 -7.64 -23.42
CA ARG A 130 1.88 -7.23 -23.12
C ARG A 130 1.07 -7.02 -24.40
N ILE A 131 1.63 -6.33 -25.38
CA ILE A 131 0.98 -6.08 -26.69
C ILE A 131 0.74 -7.40 -27.42
N PHE A 132 1.78 -8.24 -27.52
CA PHE A 132 1.70 -9.53 -28.22
C PHE A 132 0.69 -10.48 -27.56
N LYS A 133 0.67 -10.54 -26.23
CA LYS A 133 -0.35 -11.31 -25.48
C LYS A 133 -1.77 -10.78 -25.75
N ALA A 134 -1.95 -9.46 -25.81
CA ALA A 134 -3.25 -8.86 -26.13
C ALA A 134 -3.71 -9.21 -27.56
N LEU A 135 -2.80 -9.16 -28.54
CA LEU A 135 -3.07 -9.58 -29.92
C LEU A 135 -3.41 -11.07 -29.99
N SER A 136 -2.64 -11.92 -29.31
CA SER A 136 -2.86 -13.37 -29.27
C SER A 136 -4.22 -13.74 -28.67
N ILE A 137 -4.62 -13.10 -27.56
CA ILE A 137 -5.96 -13.28 -26.96
C ILE A 137 -7.06 -12.79 -27.92
N GLY A 138 -6.83 -11.68 -28.63
CA GLY A 138 -7.77 -11.14 -29.61
C GLY A 138 -8.00 -12.06 -30.80
N LEU A 139 -6.93 -12.65 -31.33
CA LEU A 139 -6.97 -13.61 -32.45
C LEU A 139 -7.63 -14.92 -32.03
N ALA A 140 -7.33 -15.45 -30.84
CA ALA A 140 -7.91 -16.69 -30.32
C ALA A 140 -9.41 -16.58 -30.01
N ARG A 141 -9.94 -15.36 -29.79
CA ARG A 141 -11.36 -15.13 -29.48
C ARG A 141 -12.20 -14.74 -30.71
N GLY A 142 -11.63 -14.75 -31.92
CA GLY A 142 -12.35 -14.55 -33.18
C GLY A 142 -13.15 -13.25 -33.32
N GLY A 143 -12.99 -12.29 -32.40
CA GLY A 143 -13.91 -11.17 -32.27
C GLY A 143 -13.19 -9.94 -31.78
N ASN A 144 -13.05 -8.95 -32.67
CA ASN A 144 -12.97 -7.51 -32.40
C ASN A 144 -12.54 -6.68 -33.62
N LEU A 145 -12.53 -7.22 -34.85
CA LEU A 145 -12.28 -6.43 -36.07
C LEU A 145 -13.37 -5.35 -36.32
N GLY A 146 -14.58 -5.54 -35.79
CA GLY A 146 -15.66 -4.53 -35.84
C GLY A 146 -15.46 -3.30 -34.93
N VAL A 147 -14.41 -3.28 -34.10
CA VAL A 147 -14.05 -2.13 -33.25
C VAL A 147 -13.63 -0.95 -34.10
N ILE A 148 -12.81 -1.18 -35.14
CA ILE A 148 -12.27 -0.12 -36.00
C ILE A 148 -13.39 0.58 -36.80
N GLN A 149 -14.41 -0.16 -37.25
CA GLN A 149 -15.56 0.42 -37.96
C GLN A 149 -16.50 1.24 -37.06
N LYS A 150 -16.60 0.93 -35.76
CA LYS A 150 -17.48 1.67 -34.83
C LYS A 150 -16.86 2.95 -34.25
N VAL A 151 -15.54 3.11 -34.37
CA VAL A 151 -14.80 4.23 -33.76
C VAL A 151 -14.97 5.56 -34.54
N LEU A 152 -15.53 5.56 -35.75
CA LEU A 152 -15.53 6.74 -36.64
C LEU A 152 -16.79 7.62 -36.58
N ARG A 153 -17.46 7.77 -35.42
CA ARG A 153 -18.56 8.76 -35.29
C ARG A 153 -18.29 9.77 -34.17
N PRO A 154 -18.19 11.07 -34.49
CA PRO A 154 -18.07 12.13 -33.49
C PRO A 154 -19.44 12.49 -32.91
N ASP A 155 -19.55 12.47 -31.58
CA ASP A 155 -20.70 13.03 -30.85
C ASP A 155 -20.24 14.24 -30.01
N SER A 156 -21.16 15.17 -29.73
CA SER A 156 -20.91 16.30 -28.83
C SER A 156 -20.58 15.83 -27.40
N MET A 157 -19.79 16.61 -26.67
CA MET A 157 -19.19 16.19 -25.39
C MET A 157 -20.21 15.81 -24.31
N THR A 158 -21.33 16.52 -24.22
CA THR A 158 -22.42 16.22 -23.25
C THR A 158 -23.21 14.98 -23.66
N ASN A 159 -23.51 14.85 -24.96
CA ASN A 159 -24.21 13.66 -25.48
C ASN A 159 -23.33 12.41 -25.36
N ALA A 160 -22.00 12.54 -25.46
CA ALA A 160 -21.09 11.43 -25.27
C ALA A 160 -21.12 10.87 -23.83
N ILE A 161 -21.23 11.73 -22.81
CA ILE A 161 -21.40 11.30 -21.40
C ILE A 161 -22.75 10.58 -21.24
N LEU A 162 -23.84 11.16 -21.75
CA LEU A 162 -25.16 10.55 -21.67
C LEU A 162 -25.21 9.21 -22.43
N ASN A 163 -24.59 9.11 -23.60
CA ASN A 163 -24.47 7.87 -24.36
C ASN A 163 -23.68 6.80 -23.58
N CYS A 164 -22.63 7.19 -22.85
CA CYS A 164 -21.91 6.27 -21.97
C CYS A 164 -22.79 5.75 -20.82
N ILE A 165 -23.63 6.61 -20.23
CA ILE A 165 -24.55 6.24 -19.16
C ILE A 165 -25.69 5.36 -19.70
N SER A 166 -26.30 5.71 -20.82
CA SER A 166 -27.35 4.92 -21.47
C SER A 166 -26.85 3.54 -21.90
N ALA A 167 -25.61 3.47 -22.41
CA ALA A 167 -25.00 2.19 -22.77
C ALA A 167 -24.84 1.23 -21.59
N ARG A 168 -24.65 1.75 -20.37
CA ARG A 168 -24.63 0.94 -19.13
C ARG A 168 -25.96 0.22 -18.89
N GLN A 169 -27.08 0.87 -19.20
CA GLN A 169 -28.42 0.31 -18.94
C GLN A 169 -28.69 -0.93 -19.83
N CYS A 170 -28.00 -1.04 -20.97
CA CYS A 170 -28.13 -2.14 -21.91
C CYS A 170 -27.08 -3.25 -21.66
N ARG A 171 -27.19 -3.98 -20.54
CA ARG A 171 -26.25 -5.07 -20.16
C ARG A 171 -26.09 -6.18 -21.21
N HIS A 172 -27.04 -6.32 -22.13
CA HIS A 172 -27.03 -7.30 -23.21
C HIS A 172 -26.17 -6.90 -24.42
N LYS A 173 -25.64 -5.66 -24.48
CA LYS A 173 -24.88 -5.14 -25.63
C LYS A 173 -23.56 -4.49 -25.22
N LYS A 174 -22.47 -4.88 -25.87
CA LYS A 174 -21.17 -4.20 -25.74
C LYS A 174 -21.17 -2.91 -26.56
N SER A 175 -20.85 -1.78 -25.93
CA SER A 175 -20.79 -0.46 -26.54
C SER A 175 -19.36 0.07 -26.62
N ILE A 176 -19.08 0.86 -27.64
CA ILE A 176 -17.85 1.65 -27.77
C ILE A 176 -18.28 3.07 -28.05
N ASN A 177 -17.82 4.01 -27.23
CA ASN A 177 -18.12 5.44 -27.36
C ASN A 177 -16.81 6.19 -27.56
N LEU A 178 -16.71 7.01 -28.61
CA LEU A 178 -15.56 7.87 -28.85
C LEU A 178 -15.85 9.28 -28.33
N ILE A 179 -15.00 9.77 -27.43
CA ILE A 179 -15.00 11.17 -27.02
C ILE A 179 -13.85 11.86 -27.73
N TRP A 180 -14.18 12.70 -28.72
CA TRP A 180 -13.19 13.48 -29.46
C TRP A 180 -13.26 14.95 -29.08
N GLY A 181 -12.10 15.63 -29.09
CA GLY A 181 -12.05 17.08 -28.91
C GLY A 181 -10.68 17.64 -29.29
N PRO A 182 -10.59 18.81 -29.94
CA PRO A 182 -9.33 19.46 -30.31
C PRO A 182 -8.47 19.83 -29.09
N PRO A 183 -7.17 20.17 -29.25
CA PRO A 183 -6.34 20.66 -28.14
C PRO A 183 -7.03 21.79 -27.35
N GLY A 184 -6.88 21.83 -26.02
CA GLY A 184 -7.53 22.85 -25.17
C GLY A 184 -8.99 22.59 -24.76
N THR A 185 -9.70 21.62 -25.37
CA THR A 185 -11.14 21.33 -25.08
C THR A 185 -11.44 20.64 -23.75
N ARG A 186 -10.57 20.78 -22.73
CA ARG A 186 -10.79 20.25 -21.37
C ARG A 186 -11.17 18.76 -21.32
N LYS A 187 -10.77 17.93 -22.31
CA LYS A 187 -11.04 16.48 -22.39
C LYS A 187 -10.84 15.75 -21.06
N THR A 188 -9.74 16.04 -20.37
CA THR A 188 -9.43 15.45 -19.07
C THR A 188 -10.48 15.77 -18.01
N LYS A 189 -11.02 17.01 -18.00
CA LYS A 189 -12.12 17.40 -17.09
C LYS A 189 -13.40 16.61 -17.38
N THR A 190 -13.72 16.41 -18.66
CA THR A 190 -14.86 15.61 -19.12
C THR A 190 -14.72 14.14 -18.69
N ILE A 191 -13.55 13.54 -18.92
CA ILE A 191 -13.26 12.17 -18.49
C ILE A 191 -13.37 12.05 -16.96
N THR A 192 -12.83 13.02 -16.22
CA THR A 192 -12.91 13.02 -14.75
C THR A 192 -14.37 13.10 -14.27
N GLY A 193 -15.19 13.96 -14.89
CA GLY A 193 -16.63 14.04 -14.59
C GLY A 193 -17.39 12.77 -14.95
N LEU A 194 -17.09 12.14 -16.09
CA LEU A 194 -17.68 10.85 -16.47
C LEU A 194 -17.31 9.75 -15.47
N VAL A 195 -16.04 9.68 -15.06
CA VAL A 195 -15.57 8.71 -14.06
C VAL A 195 -16.28 8.92 -12.73
N TRP A 196 -16.40 10.17 -12.27
CA TRP A 196 -17.13 10.49 -11.05
C TRP A 196 -18.61 10.06 -11.15
N LEU A 197 -19.29 10.33 -12.26
CA LEU A 197 -20.66 9.86 -12.48
C LEU A 197 -20.76 8.33 -12.47
N LEU A 198 -19.82 7.64 -13.12
CA LEU A 198 -19.76 6.18 -13.12
C LEU A 198 -19.54 5.61 -11.71
N ASP A 199 -18.73 6.28 -10.88
CA ASP A 199 -18.51 5.94 -9.47
C ASP A 199 -19.78 6.10 -8.64
N GLN A 200 -20.50 7.22 -8.75
CA GLN A 200 -21.80 7.42 -8.08
C GLN A 200 -22.84 6.38 -8.49
N LEU A 201 -22.69 5.84 -9.69
CA LEU A 201 -23.51 4.79 -10.24
C LEU A 201 -23.09 3.37 -9.77
N GLY A 202 -21.99 3.22 -9.03
CA GLY A 202 -21.47 1.92 -8.55
C GLY A 202 -20.75 1.11 -9.62
N CYS A 203 -20.20 1.77 -10.66
CA CYS A 203 -19.47 1.11 -11.73
C CYS A 203 -17.98 0.94 -11.37
N ARG A 204 -17.50 -0.31 -11.37
CA ARG A 204 -16.06 -0.59 -11.38
C ARG A 204 -15.47 -0.15 -12.72
N THR A 205 -14.68 0.93 -12.69
CA THR A 205 -14.18 1.60 -13.90
C THR A 205 -12.66 1.46 -13.98
N LEU A 206 -12.16 0.89 -15.09
CA LEU A 206 -10.73 0.86 -15.38
C LEU A 206 -10.36 2.05 -16.27
N ILE A 207 -9.42 2.87 -15.82
CA ILE A 207 -8.93 4.03 -16.56
C ILE A 207 -7.49 3.76 -16.99
N CYS A 208 -7.20 3.96 -18.27
CA CYS A 208 -5.88 3.79 -18.85
C CYS A 208 -5.49 5.04 -19.62
N ALA A 209 -4.20 5.39 -19.61
CA ALA A 209 -3.62 6.38 -20.51
C ALA A 209 -2.25 5.90 -21.02
N PRO A 210 -1.79 6.36 -22.19
CA PRO A 210 -0.51 5.93 -22.75
C PRO A 210 0.71 6.34 -21.92
N THR A 211 0.62 7.42 -21.14
CA THR A 211 1.73 7.96 -20.34
C THR A 211 1.38 8.07 -18.86
N ASN A 212 2.38 7.86 -18.01
CA ASN A 212 2.25 8.01 -16.55
C ASN A 212 1.81 9.44 -16.14
N ALA A 213 2.25 10.46 -16.87
CA ALA A 213 1.85 11.85 -16.63
C ALA A 213 0.34 12.06 -16.84
N ALA A 214 -0.23 11.48 -17.91
CA ALA A 214 -1.66 11.54 -18.16
C ALA A 214 -2.47 10.79 -17.10
N VAL A 215 -1.99 9.63 -16.64
CA VAL A 215 -2.62 8.90 -15.51
C VAL A 215 -2.63 9.76 -14.26
N ARG A 216 -1.49 10.34 -13.86
CA ARG A 216 -1.40 11.21 -12.67
C ARG A 216 -2.34 12.40 -12.76
N GLU A 217 -2.41 13.06 -13.92
CA GLU A 217 -3.29 14.21 -14.13
C GLU A 217 -4.77 13.85 -13.93
N VAL A 218 -5.22 12.71 -14.46
CA VAL A 218 -6.61 12.24 -14.28
C VAL A 218 -6.89 11.92 -12.81
N VAL A 219 -6.00 11.20 -12.14
CA VAL A 219 -6.18 10.83 -10.72
C VAL A 219 -6.18 12.06 -9.83
N SER A 220 -5.23 12.99 -10.02
CA SER A 220 -5.17 14.23 -9.25
C SER A 220 -6.44 15.05 -9.38
N ARG A 221 -6.99 15.20 -10.61
CA ARG A 221 -8.27 15.87 -10.83
C ARG A 221 -9.45 15.14 -10.19
N LEU A 222 -9.49 13.82 -10.28
CA LEU A 222 -10.55 13.01 -9.66
C LEU A 222 -10.55 13.20 -8.15
N LEU A 223 -9.38 13.16 -7.51
CA LEU A 223 -9.25 13.35 -6.06
C LEU A 223 -9.64 14.76 -5.63
N LYS A 224 -9.35 15.79 -6.43
CA LYS A 224 -9.84 17.16 -6.16
C LYS A 224 -11.37 17.21 -6.16
N LEU A 225 -12.02 16.63 -7.17
CA LEU A 225 -13.48 16.55 -7.21
C LEU A 225 -14.04 15.76 -6.01
N LEU A 226 -13.46 14.61 -5.68
CA LEU A 226 -13.91 13.82 -4.53
C LEU A 226 -13.80 14.60 -3.21
N LYS A 227 -12.78 15.43 -3.04
CA LYS A 227 -12.62 16.30 -1.87
C LYS A 227 -13.60 17.48 -1.86
N GLU A 228 -13.84 18.10 -3.01
CA GLU A 228 -14.79 19.23 -3.15
C GLU A 228 -16.23 18.81 -2.85
N PHE A 229 -16.61 17.60 -3.24
CA PHE A 229 -17.97 17.08 -3.03
C PHE A 229 -18.13 16.23 -1.75
N SER A 230 -17.09 16.05 -0.93
CA SER A 230 -17.16 15.26 0.31
C SER A 230 -17.54 16.06 1.56
N ALA A 231 -18.23 17.19 1.44
CA ALA A 231 -18.51 18.13 2.55
C ALA A 231 -19.24 17.54 3.78
N ILE A 232 -19.69 16.28 3.75
CA ILE A 232 -20.50 15.63 4.79
C ILE A 232 -19.78 14.44 5.46
N SER A 233 -18.65 13.94 4.91
CA SER A 233 -17.90 12.82 5.52
C SER A 233 -16.42 12.79 5.12
N PRO A 234 -15.51 12.21 5.92
CA PRO A 234 -14.09 12.11 5.56
C PRO A 234 -13.94 11.44 4.20
N CYS A 235 -13.22 12.10 3.28
CA CYS A 235 -13.06 11.66 1.90
C CYS A 235 -12.55 10.20 1.86
N ARG A 236 -13.41 9.27 1.44
CA ARG A 236 -13.08 7.85 1.26
C ARG A 236 -12.27 7.69 -0.01
N MET A 237 -10.95 7.58 0.12
CA MET A 237 -10.04 7.37 -1.01
C MET A 237 -9.94 5.89 -1.41
N GLY A 238 -10.45 4.99 -0.57
CA GLY A 238 -10.36 3.55 -0.78
C GLY A 238 -11.03 3.03 -2.05
N ASP A 239 -11.98 3.77 -2.62
CA ASP A 239 -12.67 3.44 -3.87
C ASP A 239 -11.78 3.65 -5.11
N VAL A 240 -10.70 4.45 -4.99
CA VAL A 240 -9.76 4.73 -6.09
C VAL A 240 -8.44 4.02 -5.86
N VAL A 241 -8.01 3.21 -6.83
CA VAL A 241 -6.72 2.51 -6.81
C VAL A 241 -5.85 2.97 -7.97
N LEU A 242 -4.65 3.47 -7.64
CA LEU A 242 -3.59 3.79 -8.59
C LEU A 242 -2.59 2.62 -8.65
N LEU A 243 -2.48 2.01 -9.83
CA LEU A 243 -1.60 0.88 -10.10
C LEU A 243 -0.40 1.32 -10.93
N GLY A 244 0.80 0.91 -10.53
CA GLY A 244 2.01 1.19 -11.31
C GLY A 244 3.28 0.97 -10.51
N ASN A 245 4.40 1.22 -11.16
CA ASN A 245 5.69 1.25 -10.47
C ASN A 245 5.90 2.63 -9.86
N GLU A 246 6.11 2.70 -8.55
CA GLU A 246 6.24 3.93 -7.76
C GLU A 246 7.23 4.93 -8.37
N LYS A 247 8.46 4.48 -8.65
CA LYS A 247 9.53 5.31 -9.23
C LYS A 247 9.17 5.86 -10.60
N ARG A 248 8.67 5.01 -11.50
CA ARG A 248 8.32 5.43 -12.88
C ARG A 248 7.09 6.31 -12.94
N LEU A 249 6.14 6.08 -12.04
CA LEU A 249 4.93 6.87 -11.95
C LEU A 249 5.23 8.24 -11.35
N LYS A 250 6.29 8.37 -10.53
CA LYS A 250 6.65 9.56 -9.76
C LYS A 250 5.48 9.97 -8.88
N VAL A 251 5.06 9.05 -8.01
CA VAL A 251 3.95 9.26 -7.07
C VAL A 251 4.33 10.38 -6.12
N THR A 252 3.56 11.45 -6.14
CA THR A 252 3.65 12.60 -5.23
C THR A 252 2.79 12.37 -4.00
N ASP A 253 3.03 13.12 -2.93
CA ASP A 253 2.33 12.94 -1.64
C ASP A 253 0.80 13.02 -1.77
N ASP A 254 0.28 13.84 -2.69
CA ASP A 254 -1.16 13.97 -2.97
C ASP A 254 -1.80 12.72 -3.60
N LEU A 255 -0.99 11.79 -4.11
CA LEU A 255 -1.42 10.56 -4.78
C LEU A 255 -1.09 9.29 -3.97
N GLN A 256 -0.34 9.40 -2.88
CA GLN A 256 0.08 8.24 -2.08
C GLN A 256 -1.11 7.47 -1.51
N ASP A 257 -2.13 8.17 -1.01
CA ASP A 257 -3.29 7.54 -0.35
C ASP A 257 -4.12 6.64 -1.28
N VAL A 258 -4.01 6.79 -2.61
CA VAL A 258 -4.65 5.94 -3.62
C VAL A 258 -3.69 4.94 -4.25
N PHE A 259 -2.39 5.07 -4.03
CA PHE A 259 -1.39 4.14 -4.58
C PHE A 259 -1.44 2.79 -3.86
N LEU A 260 -1.56 1.70 -4.62
CA LEU A 260 -1.83 0.37 -4.06
C LEU A 260 -0.79 -0.06 -3.02
N ASP A 261 0.50 0.05 -3.34
CA ASP A 261 1.56 -0.46 -2.46
C ASP A 261 1.64 0.34 -1.16
N TYR A 262 1.41 1.66 -1.23
CA TYR A 262 1.33 2.52 -0.05
C TYR A 262 0.13 2.15 0.82
N ARG A 263 -1.06 1.97 0.21
CA ARG A 263 -2.27 1.50 0.91
C ARG A 263 -2.05 0.16 1.60
N ALA A 264 -1.46 -0.80 0.90
CA ALA A 264 -1.15 -2.11 1.45
C ALA A 264 -0.25 -1.99 2.67
N LYS A 265 0.86 -1.23 2.59
CA LYS A 265 1.76 -0.98 3.73
C LYS A 265 1.03 -0.39 4.94
N LYS A 266 0.14 0.59 4.73
CA LYS A 266 -0.64 1.20 5.82
C LYS A 266 -1.68 0.25 6.42
N LEU A 267 -2.33 -0.57 5.59
CA LEU A 267 -3.36 -1.49 6.05
C LEU A 267 -2.78 -2.69 6.82
N VAL A 268 -1.55 -3.14 6.52
CA VAL A 268 -0.91 -4.27 7.22
C VAL A 268 -0.94 -4.10 8.74
N GLU A 269 -0.60 -2.92 9.25
CA GLU A 269 -0.62 -2.64 10.69
C GLU A 269 -2.04 -2.72 11.29
N CYS A 270 -3.06 -2.30 10.53
CA CYS A 270 -4.46 -2.36 10.95
C CYS A 270 -5.02 -3.79 10.98
N PHE A 271 -4.37 -4.76 10.34
CA PHE A 271 -4.76 -6.18 10.37
C PHE A 271 -3.81 -7.06 11.20
N ALA A 272 -2.77 -6.49 11.81
CA ALA A 272 -1.85 -7.22 12.66
C ALA A 272 -2.51 -7.67 13.98
N LEU A 273 -2.04 -8.79 14.54
CA LEU A 273 -2.66 -9.39 15.74
C LEU A 273 -2.60 -8.50 16.98
N LEU A 274 -1.51 -7.74 17.17
CA LEU A 274 -1.26 -6.94 18.38
C LEU A 274 -1.46 -5.43 18.22
N THR A 275 -1.73 -4.97 17.00
CA THR A 275 -1.91 -3.53 16.70
C THR A 275 -3.11 -3.27 15.79
N GLY A 276 -3.75 -4.32 15.30
CA GLY A 276 -4.85 -4.21 14.36
C GLY A 276 -6.17 -3.85 15.02
N TRP A 277 -7.19 -3.67 14.19
CA TRP A 277 -8.49 -3.13 14.60
C TRP A 277 -9.20 -3.98 15.65
N LYS A 278 -9.08 -5.31 15.58
CA LYS A 278 -9.62 -6.22 16.60
C LYS A 278 -8.94 -5.99 17.94
N HIS A 279 -7.61 -5.94 17.94
CA HIS A 279 -6.84 -5.64 19.14
C HIS A 279 -7.18 -4.26 19.70
N CYS A 280 -7.33 -3.23 18.86
CA CYS A 280 -7.77 -1.91 19.31
C CYS A 280 -9.14 -1.95 19.98
N LEU A 281 -10.13 -2.65 19.40
CA LEU A 281 -11.45 -2.82 20.03
C LEU A 281 -11.34 -3.53 21.38
N SER A 282 -10.66 -4.68 21.41
CA SER A 282 -10.50 -5.50 22.61
C SER A 282 -9.74 -4.77 23.71
N SER A 283 -8.65 -4.05 23.39
CA SER A 283 -7.86 -3.33 24.40
C SER A 283 -8.65 -2.21 25.07
N VAL A 284 -9.44 -1.45 24.30
CA VAL A 284 -10.29 -0.39 24.86
C VAL A 284 -11.41 -1.01 25.72
N LEU A 285 -12.00 -2.12 25.27
CA LEU A 285 -13.03 -2.82 26.01
C LEU A 285 -12.50 -3.42 27.32
N GLU A 286 -11.35 -4.09 27.27
CA GLU A 286 -10.66 -4.68 28.42
C GLU A 286 -10.27 -3.60 29.43
N PHE A 287 -9.79 -2.44 28.98
CA PHE A 287 -9.54 -1.31 29.86
C PHE A 287 -10.80 -0.86 30.62
N PHE A 288 -11.96 -0.78 29.94
CA PHE A 288 -13.19 -0.37 30.60
C PHE A 288 -13.79 -1.42 31.55
N ILE A 289 -13.55 -2.71 31.30
CA ILE A 289 -14.05 -3.81 32.11
C ILE A 289 -13.11 -4.12 33.28
N ASP A 290 -11.81 -4.24 33.01
CA ASP A 290 -10.81 -4.78 33.93
C ASP A 290 -9.66 -3.79 34.22
N GLY A 291 -9.86 -2.49 33.98
CA GLY A 291 -8.81 -1.47 34.09
C GLY A 291 -8.03 -1.46 35.41
N VAL A 292 -8.69 -1.72 36.55
CA VAL A 292 -8.05 -1.82 37.87
C VAL A 292 -7.12 -3.05 37.94
N SER A 293 -7.51 -4.17 37.35
CA SER A 293 -6.69 -5.38 37.27
C SER A 293 -5.47 -5.16 36.37
N ILE A 294 -5.65 -4.49 35.21
CA ILE A 294 -4.55 -4.11 34.31
C ILE A 294 -3.54 -3.22 35.05
N TYR A 295 -4.01 -2.24 35.82
CA TYR A 295 -3.17 -1.38 36.65
C TYR A 295 -2.36 -2.18 37.69
N LYS A 296 -3.01 -3.09 38.42
CA LYS A 296 -2.33 -3.97 39.40
C LYS A 296 -1.24 -4.82 38.73
N GLN A 297 -1.49 -5.32 37.52
CA GLN A 297 -0.50 -6.06 36.73
C GLN A 297 0.67 -5.17 36.28
N ASP A 298 0.41 -3.94 35.82
CA ASP A 298 1.46 -2.97 35.44
C ASP A 298 2.36 -2.60 36.63
N LEU A 299 1.76 -2.37 37.81
CA LEU A 299 2.52 -2.15 39.05
C LEU A 299 3.41 -3.36 39.39
N HIS A 300 2.86 -4.58 39.32
CA HIS A 300 3.62 -5.80 39.58
C HIS A 300 4.77 -5.99 38.59
N TYR A 301 4.53 -5.76 37.30
CA TYR A 301 5.56 -5.82 36.27
C TYR A 301 6.69 -4.79 36.49
N LYS A 302 6.33 -3.55 36.84
CA LYS A 302 7.31 -2.51 37.22
C LYS A 302 8.11 -2.89 38.47
N LYS A 303 7.51 -3.61 39.44
CA LYS A 303 8.22 -4.16 40.61
C LYS A 303 9.27 -5.20 40.20
N ILE A 304 8.91 -6.18 39.36
CA ILE A 304 9.87 -7.18 38.85
C ILE A 304 11.04 -6.53 38.10
N LEU A 305 10.75 -5.59 37.19
CA LEU A 305 11.80 -4.89 36.43
C LEU A 305 12.77 -4.10 37.34
N ARG A 306 12.30 -3.61 38.49
CA ARG A 306 13.14 -2.96 39.51
C ARG A 306 14.06 -3.96 40.20
N GLU A 307 13.55 -5.13 40.56
CA GLU A 307 14.35 -6.21 41.18
C GLU A 307 15.40 -6.79 40.24
N GLU A 308 15.12 -6.84 38.94
CA GLU A 308 16.09 -7.26 37.92
C GLU A 308 17.17 -6.21 37.69
N LYS A 309 16.82 -4.92 37.58
CA LYS A 309 17.79 -3.82 37.39
C LYS A 309 18.58 -3.46 38.65
N GLY A 310 18.02 -3.67 39.83
CA GLY A 310 18.67 -3.42 41.12
C GLY A 310 19.85 -4.36 41.42
N ARG A 311 19.95 -5.50 40.71
CA ARG A 311 21.11 -6.40 40.82
C ARG A 311 22.35 -5.92 40.06
N ASP A 312 22.21 -5.03 39.07
CA ASP A 312 23.33 -4.50 38.27
C ASP A 312 23.90 -3.18 38.81
N TRP A 313 23.20 -2.46 39.71
CA TRP A 313 23.58 -1.11 40.19
C TRP A 313 23.77 -1.02 41.71
N ALA A 314 24.17 -2.11 42.37
CA ALA A 314 24.30 -2.15 43.84
C ALA A 314 25.42 -1.25 44.45
N ASN A 315 26.09 -0.39 43.67
CA ASN A 315 27.23 0.40 44.14
C ASN A 315 27.06 1.93 44.18
N LYS A 316 25.85 2.48 44.04
CA LYS A 316 25.58 3.90 44.39
C LYS A 316 24.17 4.04 44.94
N ALA A 317 24.06 4.00 46.27
CA ALA A 317 22.86 4.37 46.98
C ALA A 317 22.54 5.85 46.77
N GLU A 318 21.27 6.16 46.61
CA GLU A 318 20.54 7.09 47.48
C GLU A 318 19.04 6.89 47.19
N ASP A 319 18.28 6.71 48.27
CA ASP A 319 16.83 6.54 48.29
C ASP A 319 16.14 7.67 47.52
N ALA A 320 15.81 7.41 46.25
CA ALA A 320 14.75 8.13 45.57
C ALA A 320 13.46 7.36 45.86
N ASP A 321 12.72 7.83 46.85
CA ASP A 321 11.33 7.47 47.09
C ASP A 321 10.52 7.94 45.86
N ILE A 322 10.48 7.09 44.83
CA ILE A 322 9.74 7.35 43.59
C ILE A 322 8.32 6.86 43.84
N ASP A 323 7.44 7.82 44.16
CA ASP A 323 6.00 7.65 44.35
C ASP A 323 5.41 6.60 43.39
N GLU A 324 4.69 5.60 43.94
CA GLU A 324 3.93 4.65 43.14
C GLU A 324 2.88 5.41 42.29
N GLU A 325 2.94 5.29 40.96
CA GLU A 325 2.00 5.94 40.02
C GLU A 325 0.56 5.60 40.41
N SER A 326 -0.27 6.59 40.75
CA SER A 326 -1.66 6.35 41.15
C SER A 326 -2.52 5.83 39.99
N PHE A 327 -3.60 5.10 40.29
CA PHE A 327 -4.52 4.58 39.25
C PHE A 327 -5.05 5.68 38.33
N VAL A 328 -5.32 6.88 38.85
CA VAL A 328 -5.77 8.03 38.05
C VAL A 328 -4.74 8.43 37.00
N SER A 329 -3.48 8.53 37.40
CA SER A 329 -2.39 8.89 36.49
C SER A 329 -2.13 7.81 35.44
N PHE A 330 -2.14 6.53 35.86
CA PHE A 330 -2.10 5.38 34.97
C PHE A 330 -3.27 5.40 33.96
N ALA A 331 -4.51 5.58 34.43
CA ALA A 331 -5.71 5.57 33.60
C ALA A 331 -5.69 6.70 32.56
N LYS A 332 -5.30 7.92 32.96
CA LYS A 332 -5.13 9.05 32.03
C LYS A 332 -4.12 8.73 30.92
N ARG A 333 -2.97 8.17 31.29
CA ARG A 333 -1.87 7.82 30.37
C ARG A 333 -2.25 6.68 29.42
N GLU A 334 -2.69 5.55 29.96
CA GLU A 334 -3.04 4.37 29.17
C GLU A 334 -4.27 4.61 28.29
N PHE A 335 -5.32 5.22 28.83
CA PHE A 335 -6.52 5.50 28.04
C PHE A 335 -6.21 6.44 26.87
N SER A 336 -5.39 7.48 27.10
CA SER A 336 -4.94 8.37 26.02
C SER A 336 -4.16 7.62 24.92
N SER A 337 -3.32 6.66 25.31
CA SER A 337 -2.59 5.79 24.39
C SER A 337 -3.55 4.91 23.58
N LEU A 338 -4.54 4.29 24.24
CA LEU A 338 -5.55 3.42 23.63
C LEU A 338 -6.42 4.17 22.63
N VAL A 339 -6.97 5.34 23.01
CA VAL A 339 -7.79 6.18 22.12
C VAL A 339 -6.99 6.61 20.89
N LYS A 340 -5.72 7.01 21.07
CA LYS A 340 -4.84 7.36 19.94
C LYS A 340 -4.64 6.19 18.98
N LYS A 341 -4.35 4.99 19.48
CA LYS A 341 -4.21 3.77 18.66
C LYS A 341 -5.51 3.44 17.93
N PHE A 342 -6.64 3.51 18.63
CA PHE A 342 -7.98 3.26 18.07
C PHE A 342 -8.29 4.22 16.91
N THR A 343 -8.20 5.53 17.15
CA THR A 343 -8.51 6.57 16.15
C THR A 343 -7.57 6.49 14.95
N THR A 344 -6.27 6.20 15.17
CA THR A 344 -5.31 6.02 14.07
C THR A 344 -5.64 4.79 13.21
N CYS A 345 -5.97 3.67 13.85
CA CYS A 345 -6.32 2.43 13.14
C CYS A 345 -7.61 2.58 12.33
N PHE A 346 -8.70 3.03 12.96
CA PHE A 346 -9.99 3.21 12.27
C PHE A 346 -9.97 4.35 11.25
N GLY A 347 -9.21 5.42 11.49
CA GLY A 347 -8.98 6.47 10.50
C GLY A 347 -8.22 5.97 9.26
N THR A 348 -7.26 5.06 9.45
CA THR A 348 -6.52 4.42 8.35
C THR A 348 -7.41 3.46 7.57
N LEU A 349 -8.21 2.65 8.25
CA LEU A 349 -9.20 1.77 7.62
C LEU A 349 -10.24 2.58 6.82
N HIS A 350 -10.83 3.61 7.40
CA HIS A 350 -11.84 4.44 6.73
C HIS A 350 -11.29 5.15 5.47
N ARG A 351 -10.03 5.56 5.51
CA ARG A 351 -9.37 6.25 4.38
C ARG A 351 -9.01 5.30 3.24
N HIS A 352 -8.52 4.10 3.56
CA HIS A 352 -7.94 3.19 2.56
C HIS A 352 -8.78 1.96 2.22
N LEU A 353 -9.85 1.65 2.93
CA LEU A 353 -10.78 0.57 2.53
C LEU A 353 -11.90 1.12 1.63
N PRO A 354 -12.39 0.31 0.66
CA PRO A 354 -13.51 0.71 -0.18
C PRO A 354 -14.78 0.94 0.66
N ARG A 355 -15.73 1.73 0.12
CA ARG A 355 -17.00 2.05 0.78
C ARG A 355 -17.75 0.81 1.25
N ASP A 356 -17.74 -0.24 0.43
CA ASP A 356 -18.42 -1.51 0.72
C ASP A 356 -17.81 -2.29 1.88
N ALA A 357 -16.63 -1.90 2.39
CA ALA A 357 -15.99 -2.58 3.51
C ALA A 357 -16.70 -2.34 4.85
N PHE A 358 -17.47 -1.26 4.96
CA PHE A 358 -18.25 -0.94 6.14
C PHE A 358 -19.70 -0.65 5.74
N SER A 359 -20.66 -1.20 6.48
CA SER A 359 -22.04 -0.72 6.39
C SER A 359 -22.13 0.72 6.91
N ASP A 360 -23.08 1.49 6.38
CA ASP A 360 -23.31 2.87 6.85
C ASP A 360 -23.60 2.93 8.36
N ASP A 361 -24.28 1.91 8.89
CA ASP A 361 -24.53 1.72 10.32
C ASP A 361 -23.22 1.52 11.12
N ASN A 362 -22.34 0.63 10.66
CA ASN A 362 -21.03 0.44 11.30
C ASN A 362 -20.19 1.72 11.24
N CYS A 363 -20.25 2.49 10.15
CA CYS A 363 -19.57 3.77 10.07
C CYS A 363 -20.08 4.76 11.13
N LYS A 364 -21.40 4.94 11.24
CA LYS A 364 -21.99 5.81 12.28
C LYS A 364 -21.58 5.36 13.68
N LYS A 365 -21.60 4.05 13.93
CA LYS A 365 -21.17 3.48 15.21
C LYS A 365 -19.71 3.78 15.52
N ILE A 366 -18.81 3.65 14.54
CA ILE A 366 -17.39 3.99 14.70
C ILE A 366 -17.21 5.48 15.01
N TYR A 367 -17.89 6.38 14.29
CA TYR A 367 -17.79 7.83 14.54
C TYR A 367 -18.29 8.19 15.95
N ASN A 368 -19.49 7.73 16.31
CA ASN A 368 -20.06 7.99 17.64
C ASN A 368 -19.17 7.44 18.77
N LEU A 369 -18.55 6.27 18.55
CA LEU A 369 -17.60 5.71 19.49
C LEU A 369 -16.34 6.58 19.61
N ILE A 370 -15.75 7.05 18.50
CA ILE A 370 -14.59 7.95 18.54
C ILE A 370 -14.91 9.22 19.34
N ASP A 371 -16.07 9.83 19.10
CA ASP A 371 -16.49 11.04 19.82
C ASP A 371 -16.70 10.76 21.31
N SER A 372 -17.30 9.61 21.66
CA SER A 372 -17.53 9.21 23.05
C SER A 372 -16.24 8.86 23.79
N LEU A 373 -15.26 8.25 23.11
CA LEU A 373 -13.93 7.99 23.66
C LEU A 373 -13.18 9.29 23.94
N GLU A 374 -13.26 10.27 23.05
CA GLU A 374 -12.65 11.59 23.29
C GLU A 374 -13.37 12.33 24.42
N CYS A 375 -14.71 12.22 24.52
CA CYS A 375 -15.47 12.74 25.65
C CYS A 375 -15.00 12.12 26.97
N PHE A 376 -14.87 10.79 27.04
CA PHE A 376 -14.38 10.10 28.24
C PHE A 376 -12.96 10.54 28.61
N LYS A 377 -12.07 10.66 27.63
CA LYS A 377 -10.70 11.15 27.84
C LYS A 377 -10.67 12.57 28.40
N ASN A 378 -11.54 13.45 27.92
CA ASN A 378 -11.67 14.81 28.43
C ASN A 378 -12.23 14.84 29.86
N LEU A 379 -13.21 13.99 30.18
CA LEU A 379 -13.75 13.85 31.53
C LEU A 379 -12.67 13.35 32.51
N LEU A 380 -11.90 12.34 32.13
CA LEU A 380 -10.77 11.87 32.92
C LEU A 380 -9.76 12.99 33.20
N SER A 381 -9.53 13.88 32.24
CA SER A 381 -8.51 14.93 32.33
C SER A 381 -8.90 16.11 33.24
N LYS A 382 -10.20 16.36 33.44
CA LYS A 382 -10.72 17.56 34.11
C LYS A 382 -10.65 17.54 35.63
N GLU A 383 -10.55 16.39 36.28
CA GLU A 383 -10.59 16.30 37.74
C GLU A 383 -9.22 16.01 38.35
N GLU A 384 -8.82 16.90 39.27
CA GLU A 384 -7.79 16.69 40.27
C GLU A 384 -8.50 16.12 41.52
N GLY A 385 -8.26 14.85 41.86
CA GLY A 385 -8.79 14.24 43.08
C GLY A 385 -9.94 13.26 42.91
N PHE A 386 -9.83 12.28 42.00
CA PHE A 386 -10.72 11.12 42.07
C PHE A 386 -10.37 10.25 43.28
N SER A 387 -11.12 10.38 44.38
CA SER A 387 -11.03 9.41 45.48
C SER A 387 -11.60 8.04 45.07
N ASN A 388 -12.51 8.00 44.08
CA ASN A 388 -13.35 6.84 43.78
C ASN A 388 -13.27 6.35 42.30
N LEU A 389 -12.23 6.68 41.53
CA LEU A 389 -12.12 6.19 40.14
C LEU A 389 -12.04 4.66 40.07
N GLU A 390 -11.40 4.03 41.06
CA GLU A 390 -11.36 2.57 41.19
C GLU A 390 -12.77 1.99 41.35
N GLU A 391 -13.60 2.58 42.21
CA GLU A 391 -15.01 2.19 42.40
C GLU A 391 -15.81 2.29 41.09
N ILE A 392 -15.59 3.35 40.30
CA ILE A 392 -16.24 3.51 38.99
C ILE A 392 -15.86 2.35 38.06
N PHE A 393 -14.60 1.92 38.03
CA PHE A 393 -14.17 0.81 37.18
C PHE A 393 -14.59 -0.55 37.72
N GLU A 394 -14.64 -0.74 39.04
CA GLU A 394 -15.08 -1.96 39.71
C GLU A 394 -16.60 -2.17 39.63
N SER A 395 -17.38 -1.10 39.49
CA SER A 395 -18.83 -1.20 39.28
C SER A 395 -19.16 -1.92 37.96
N PRO A 396 -20.19 -2.79 37.91
CA PRO A 396 -20.63 -3.39 36.65
C PRO A 396 -21.11 -2.30 35.69
N TYR A 397 -20.53 -2.22 34.49
CA TYR A 397 -20.94 -1.22 33.50
C TYR A 397 -22.42 -1.38 33.05
N GLN A 398 -23.01 -2.56 33.27
CA GLN A 398 -24.42 -2.85 32.97
C GLN A 398 -25.38 -2.08 33.89
N ASP A 399 -24.96 -1.75 35.11
CA ASP A 399 -25.83 -1.09 36.11
C ASP A 399 -26.12 0.36 35.71
N ALA A 400 -25.15 1.02 35.06
CA ALA A 400 -25.31 2.36 34.49
C ALA A 400 -26.18 2.40 33.21
N MET A 401 -26.53 1.25 32.64
CA MET A 401 -27.29 1.13 31.39
C MET A 401 -28.80 1.30 31.62
N SER A 402 -29.31 0.88 32.77
CA SER A 402 -30.73 1.00 33.15
C SER A 402 -31.21 2.46 33.24
N LEU A 403 -30.27 3.40 33.40
CA LEU A 403 -30.50 4.85 33.45
C LEU A 403 -30.34 5.56 32.09
N ALA A 404 -29.77 4.87 31.09
CA ALA A 404 -29.43 5.45 29.79
C ALA A 404 -30.57 5.38 28.75
N GLU A 405 -31.50 4.42 28.90
CA GLU A 405 -32.69 4.35 28.03
C GLU A 405 -33.67 5.52 28.25
N THR A 406 -33.55 6.25 29.37
CA THR A 406 -34.52 7.26 29.82
C THR A 406 -34.06 8.71 29.69
N THR A 407 -32.82 9.00 29.28
CA THR A 407 -32.31 10.37 29.21
C THR A 407 -31.76 10.72 27.83
N SER A 408 -32.52 11.56 27.10
CA SER A 408 -31.96 12.37 26.03
C SER A 408 -30.82 13.23 26.59
N PHE A 409 -29.86 13.54 25.74
CA PHE A 409 -28.58 14.23 25.99
C PHE A 409 -28.68 15.64 26.63
N GLU A 410 -29.80 16.03 27.23
CA GLU A 410 -30.14 17.41 27.61
C GLU A 410 -30.33 17.66 29.12
N GLN A 411 -30.17 16.68 30.01
CA GLN A 411 -30.19 16.94 31.46
C GLN A 411 -28.79 16.90 32.07
N CYS A 412 -28.00 17.93 31.74
CA CYS A 412 -26.72 18.20 32.38
C CYS A 412 -26.95 18.90 33.72
N ASN A 413 -27.24 18.11 34.77
CA ASN A 413 -27.27 18.57 36.17
C ASN A 413 -26.76 17.47 37.15
N SER A 414 -25.83 16.62 36.72
CA SER A 414 -25.29 15.53 37.55
C SER A 414 -23.75 15.51 37.60
N SER A 415 -23.21 15.07 38.74
CA SER A 415 -21.79 14.91 39.08
C SER A 415 -20.94 14.32 37.94
N THR A 416 -19.69 14.77 37.77
CA THR A 416 -18.73 14.27 36.76
C THR A 416 -18.58 12.75 36.77
N GLU A 417 -18.71 12.13 37.94
CA GLU A 417 -18.71 10.68 38.13
C GLU A 417 -19.88 9.98 37.40
N PHE A 418 -21.08 10.57 37.41
CA PHE A 418 -22.22 10.05 36.66
C PHE A 418 -21.93 10.04 35.16
N ASN A 419 -21.37 11.14 34.65
CA ASN A 419 -21.00 11.27 33.24
C ASN A 419 -19.91 10.25 32.84
N LEU A 420 -18.94 9.97 33.71
CA LEU A 420 -17.94 8.91 33.49
C LEU A 420 -18.57 7.51 33.45
N ARG A 421 -19.42 7.17 34.43
CA ARG A 421 -20.13 5.88 34.46
C ARG A 421 -20.98 5.69 33.21
N HIS A 422 -21.74 6.71 32.84
CA HIS A 422 -22.62 6.69 31.67
C HIS A 422 -21.82 6.57 30.35
N THR A 423 -20.79 7.40 30.17
CA THR A 423 -19.95 7.36 28.95
C THR A 423 -19.20 6.04 28.83
N ARG A 424 -18.70 5.49 29.96
CA ARG A 424 -18.07 4.15 30.00
C ARG A 424 -19.05 3.07 29.53
N ALA A 425 -20.26 3.05 30.08
CA ALA A 425 -21.28 2.06 29.74
C ALA A 425 -21.66 2.12 28.25
N TYR A 426 -21.88 3.34 27.73
CA TYR A 426 -22.15 3.56 26.31
C TYR A 426 -21.03 3.05 25.40
N CYS A 427 -19.77 3.41 25.70
CA CYS A 427 -18.60 2.95 24.95
C CYS A 427 -18.51 1.41 24.96
N CYS A 428 -18.69 0.75 26.10
CA CYS A 428 -18.69 -0.71 26.22
C CYS A 428 -19.74 -1.37 25.32
N GLN A 429 -20.97 -0.82 25.30
CA GLN A 429 -22.04 -1.33 24.45
C GLN A 429 -21.69 -1.18 22.96
N MET A 430 -21.20 0.00 22.57
CA MET A 430 -20.78 0.28 21.19
C MET A 430 -19.63 -0.63 20.73
N LEU A 431 -18.63 -0.84 21.59
CA LEU A 431 -17.51 -1.75 21.35
C LEU A 431 -18.00 -3.19 21.12
N LYS A 432 -18.90 -3.70 21.99
CA LYS A 432 -19.48 -5.05 21.84
C LYS A 432 -20.36 -5.20 20.62
N MET A 433 -21.11 -4.16 20.25
CA MET A 433 -21.89 -4.16 19.01
C MET A 433 -20.97 -4.21 17.79
N LEU A 434 -19.94 -3.37 17.76
CA LEU A 434 -18.95 -3.32 16.69
C LEU A 434 -18.15 -4.62 16.58
N GLU A 435 -17.75 -5.24 17.69
CA GLU A 435 -17.06 -6.53 17.68
C GLU A 435 -17.90 -7.63 16.99
N LYS A 436 -19.22 -7.62 17.20
CA LYS A 436 -20.14 -8.57 16.57
C LYS A 436 -20.47 -8.24 15.12
N SER A 437 -20.59 -6.94 14.78
CA SER A 437 -21.05 -6.49 13.46
C SER A 437 -19.94 -6.18 12.47
N LEU A 438 -18.72 -5.92 12.92
CA LEU A 438 -17.57 -5.66 12.05
C LEU A 438 -17.01 -6.98 11.51
N ASN A 439 -17.36 -7.28 10.27
CA ASN A 439 -16.75 -8.37 9.52
C ASN A 439 -15.80 -7.81 8.47
N ILE A 440 -14.76 -7.10 8.91
CA ILE A 440 -13.63 -6.75 8.04
C ILE A 440 -12.81 -8.02 7.91
N THR A 441 -13.21 -8.91 6.99
CA THR A 441 -12.56 -10.20 6.77
C THR A 441 -11.05 -10.01 6.72
N SER A 442 -10.33 -10.75 7.57
CA SER A 442 -8.89 -10.90 7.42
C SER A 442 -8.63 -11.32 5.99
N LEU A 443 -7.73 -10.63 5.29
CA LEU A 443 -7.21 -11.01 3.98
C LEU A 443 -6.38 -12.32 4.07
N SER A 444 -6.87 -13.34 4.78
CA SER A 444 -6.42 -14.71 4.66
C SER A 444 -6.94 -15.23 3.32
N GLY A 445 -6.04 -15.28 2.35
CA GLY A 445 -6.33 -15.64 0.97
C GLY A 445 -7.15 -16.91 0.87
N LYS A 446 -8.25 -16.83 0.13
CA LYS A 446 -8.70 -17.98 -0.66
C LYS A 446 -7.79 -18.01 -1.88
N SER A 447 -6.78 -18.88 -1.80
CA SER A 447 -5.92 -19.31 -2.92
C SER A 447 -6.74 -19.92 -4.04
#